data_AF-A0A848T8J8-F1
#
_entry.id   AF-A0A848T8J8-F1
#
_cell.length_a   1.000
_cell.length_b   1.000
_cell.length_c   1.000
_cell.angle_alpha   90.00
_cell.angle_beta   90.00
_cell.angle_gamma   90.00
#
_symmetry.space_group_name_H-M   'P 1'
#
loop_
_entity.id
_entity.type
_entity.pdbx_description
1 polymer ?
#
loop_
_entity_poly.entity_id
_entity_poly.type
_entity_poly.pdbx_seq_one_letter_code
_entity_poly.pdbx_strand_id
1 'polypeptide(L)' 'MTNLLAIFAFLVLGGFLLILAVEVPSPDLIAVATLTIVLAGIDFYRSVRDPNR' A
#
# COMPACT_ATOMS: atom_id res chain seq x y z
N MET A 1 9.39 1.74 -13.66
CA MET A 1 8.58 0.53 -13.36
C MET A 1 7.44 0.48 -14.36
N THR A 2 7.14 -0.64 -14.99
CA THR A 2 5.89 -0.73 -15.78
C THR A 2 4.70 -0.53 -14.84
N ASN A 3 3.69 0.24 -15.25
CA ASN A 3 2.50 0.54 -14.44
C ASN A 3 1.86 -0.73 -13.84
N LEU A 4 1.93 -1.85 -14.58
CA LEU A 4 1.49 -3.18 -14.14
C LEU A 4 2.20 -3.66 -12.87
N LEU A 5 3.53 -3.50 -12.79
CA LEU A 5 4.34 -3.96 -11.66
C LEU A 5 4.01 -3.15 -10.39
N ALA A 6 3.80 -1.85 -10.53
CA ALA A 6 3.46 -0.98 -9.40
C ALA A 6 2.07 -1.31 -8.83
N ILE A 7 1.09 -1.60 -9.71
CA ILE A 7 -0.25 -2.07 -9.29
C ILE A 7 -0.14 -3.41 -8.56
N PHE A 8 0.64 -4.35 -9.12
CA PHE A 8 0.84 -5.65 -8.50
C PHE A 8 1.50 -5.55 -7.13
N ALA A 9 2.55 -4.73 -7.00
CA ALA A 9 3.22 -4.48 -5.73
C ALA A 9 2.28 -3.86 -4.69
N PHE A 10 1.45 -2.91 -5.09
CA PHE A 10 0.47 -2.29 -4.20
C PHE A 10 -0.60 -3.29 -3.72
N LEU A 11 -1.09 -4.16 -4.62
CA LEU A 11 -2.03 -5.23 -4.27
C LEU A 11 -1.43 -6.24 -3.29
N VAL A 12 -0.18 -6.66 -3.51
CA VAL A 12 0.53 -7.58 -2.61
C VAL A 12 0.74 -6.94 -1.24
N LEU A 13 1.18 -5.67 -1.19
CA LEU A 13 1.33 -4.92 0.06
C LEU A 13 0.00 -4.82 0.81
N GLY A 14 -1.06 -4.40 0.12
CA GLY A 14 -2.39 -4.25 0.70
C GLY A 14 -2.96 -5.57 1.21
N GLY A 15 -2.83 -6.65 0.43
CA GLY A 15 -3.26 -7.99 0.83
C GLY A 15 -2.52 -8.51 2.06
N PHE A 16 -1.20 -8.32 2.11
CA PHE A 16 -0.39 -8.69 3.27
C PHE A 16 -0.80 -7.93 4.53
N LEU A 17 -0.94 -6.60 4.44
CA LEU A 17 -1.35 -5.77 5.58
C LEU A 17 -2.77 -6.10 6.05
N LEU A 18 -3.67 -6.45 5.12
CA LEU A 18 -5.02 -6.88 5.45
C LEU A 18 -5.02 -8.21 6.21
N ILE A 19 -4.24 -9.20 5.77
CA ILE A 19 -4.08 -10.48 6.48
C ILE A 19 -3.52 -10.23 7.88
N LEU A 20 -2.49 -9.39 8.01
CA LEU A 20 -1.88 -9.02 9.29
C LEU A 20 -2.89 -8.38 10.25
N ALA A 21 -3.70 -7.44 9.75
CA ALA A 21 -4.71 -6.75 10.55
C ALA A 21 -5.86 -7.66 11.01
N VAL A 22 -6.16 -8.73 10.25
CA VAL A 22 -7.20 -9.71 10.58
C VAL A 22 -6.68 -10.77 11.55
N GLU A 23 -5.49 -11.32 11.29
CA GLU A 23 -4.92 -12.42 12.08
C GLU A 23 -4.34 -11.92 13.42
N VAL A 24 -3.77 -10.71 13.43
CA VAL A 24 -3.19 -10.08 14.61
C VAL A 24 -3.82 -8.70 14.83
N PRO A 25 -5.10 -8.63 15.25
CA PRO A 25 -5.83 -7.38 15.38
C PRO A 25 -5.36 -6.61 16.63
N SER A 26 -4.23 -5.90 16.53
CA SER A 26 -3.80 -4.92 17.52
C SER A 26 -4.14 -3.49 17.06
N PRO A 27 -4.60 -2.59 17.96
CA PRO A 27 -4.95 -1.22 17.59
C PRO A 27 -3.78 -0.42 16.98
N ASP A 28 -2.57 -0.64 17.50
CA ASP A 28 -1.33 -0.05 17.01
C ASP A 28 -0.99 -0.52 15.58
N LEU A 29 -1.12 -1.82 15.30
CA LEU A 29 -0.89 -2.37 13.97
C LEU A 29 -1.88 -1.80 12.97
N ILE A 30 -3.17 -1.74 13.31
CA ILE A 30 -4.19 -1.21 12.41
C ILE A 30 -3.91 0.27 12.09
N ALA A 31 -3.52 1.07 13.08
CA ALA A 31 -3.17 2.47 12.88
C ALA A 31 -1.97 2.64 11.93
N VAL A 32 -0.88 1.89 12.15
CA VAL A 32 0.32 1.96 11.32
C VAL A 32 0.09 1.38 9.93
N ALA A 33 -0.65 0.29 9.82
CA ALA A 33 -1.00 -0.34 8.54
C ALA A 33 -1.87 0.60 7.69
N THR A 34 -2.86 1.26 8.31
CA THR A 34 -3.71 2.24 7.62
C THR A 34 -2.88 3.41 7.10
N LEU A 35 -2.01 3.98 7.94
CA LEU A 35 -1.09 5.05 7.54
C LEU A 35 -0.21 4.63 6.37
N THR A 36 0.32 3.41 6.43
CA THR A 36 1.18 2.84 5.38
C THR A 36 0.44 2.71 4.05
N ILE A 37 -0.80 2.18 4.06
CA ILE A 37 -1.62 2.08 2.85
C ILE A 37 -1.92 3.46 2.26
N VAL A 38 -2.23 4.45 3.10
CA VAL A 38 -2.48 5.82 2.66
C VAL A 38 -1.23 6.41 1.99
N LEU A 39 -0.07 6.31 2.63
CA LEU A 39 1.19 6.84 2.10
C LEU A 39 1.61 6.14 0.80
N ALA A 40 1.54 4.81 0.77
CA ALA A 40 1.84 4.01 -0.43
C ALA A 40 0.85 4.33 -1.57
N GLY A 41 -0.42 4.57 -1.24
CA GLY A 41 -1.44 4.97 -2.22
C GLY A 41 -1.18 6.36 -2.80
N ILE A 42 -0.72 7.31 -1.98
CA ILE A 42 -0.31 8.64 -2.43
C ILE A 42 0.91 8.55 -3.35
N ASP A 43 1.91 7.74 -2.98
CA ASP A 43 3.11 7.54 -3.79
C ASP A 43 2.76 6.91 -5.14
N PHE A 44 1.94 5.86 -5.12
CA PHE A 44 1.41 5.21 -6.33
C PHE A 44 0.62 6.20 -7.21
N TYR A 45 -0.29 6.99 -6.62
CA TYR A 45 -1.06 7.99 -7.37
C TYR A 45 -0.18 9.06 -8.00
N ARG A 46 0.84 9.54 -7.27
CA ARG A 46 1.81 10.52 -7.79
C ARG A 46 2.67 9.93 -8.89
N SER A 47 3.14 8.69 -8.74
CA SER A 47 3.94 7.99 -9.75
C SER A 47 3.16 7.73 -11.03
N VAL A 48 1.87 7.41 -10.94
CA VAL A 48 0.98 7.26 -12.12
C VAL A 48 0.73 8.61 -12.80
N ARG A 49 0.61 9.70 -12.04
CA ARG A 49 0.30 11.04 -12.56
C ARG A 49 1.52 11.74 -13.17
N ASP A 50 2.71 11.49 -12.65
CA ASP A 50 3.95 12.14 -13.09
C ASP A 50 5.03 11.09 -13.41
N PRO A 51 4.90 10.37 -14.54
CA PRO A 51 5.80 9.29 -14.92
C PRO A 51 7.22 9.77 -15.33
N ASN A 52 7.48 11.08 -15.33
CA ASN A 52 8.72 11.70 -15.81
C ASN A 52 9.65 12.18 -14.68
N ARG A 53 9.47 11.64 -13.46
CA ARG A 53 10.33 11.90 -12.30
C ARG A 53 11.21 10.72 -11.95
#